data_AF-A0A519VMD8-F1
#
_entry.id   AF-A0A519VMD8-F1
#
_cell.length_a   1.000
_cell.length_b   1.000
_cell.length_c   1.000
_cell.angle_alpha   90.00
_cell.angle_beta   90.00
_cell.angle_gamma   90.00
#
_symmetry.space_group_name_H-M   'P 1'
#
loop_
_entity.id
_entity.type
_entity.pdbx_description
1 polymer ?
#
loop_
_entity_poly.entity_id
_entity_poly.type
_entity_poly.pdbx_seq_one_letter_code
_entity_poly.pdbx_strand_id
1 'polypeptide(L)'
;MDLAVQLKRVLNLLQYLYLENENVGISSIITHIEDLLVTLNKGFEVSTEQLITGYLRTVVHPVLQEYSRGATKKRIDRYLEAAENKLGIFHQHRRKYDLTISRINETLANLLEQQQQFAQQIFPHYYEQFKSDGIEHTLYLGQSVAPWLTYHDGILHDMRLWQLRTICQMTNAHQKLYKQLPYPLLVTSLILVYNTEIAIRFRMDEKRFDVDGTYNARFEMVKKRIDKATIKDSGKRITQPGKIAIVFTGEDERERYLQYVRVLQKERMLSAKIDLYDIEDLQGLIGLKGLSVKILHKTTP
;
A
#
# COMPACT_ATOMS: atom_id res chain seq x y z
N MET A 1 -1.05 -5.84 18.01
CA MET A 1 -0.03 -4.78 18.03
C MET A 1 1.14 -5.25 18.87
N ASP A 2 2.38 -5.09 18.39
CA ASP A 2 3.57 -5.63 19.04
C ASP A 2 3.75 -5.12 20.49
N LEU A 3 3.58 -3.81 20.74
CA LEU A 3 3.69 -3.22 22.08
C LEU A 3 2.73 -3.84 23.10
N ALA A 4 1.48 -4.07 22.72
CA ALA A 4 0.48 -4.67 23.62
C ALA A 4 0.84 -6.13 23.96
N VAL A 5 1.40 -6.88 23.01
CA VAL A 5 1.90 -8.24 23.25
C VAL A 5 3.10 -8.20 24.20
N GLN A 6 4.00 -7.26 24.00
CA GLN A 6 5.18 -7.09 24.83
C GLN A 6 4.82 -6.70 26.26
N LEU A 7 3.97 -5.68 26.46
CA LEU A 7 3.51 -5.26 27.78
C LEU A 7 2.81 -6.39 28.54
N LYS A 8 1.96 -7.19 27.88
CA LYS A 8 1.35 -8.37 28.51
C LYS A 8 2.37 -9.42 28.95
N ARG A 9 3.42 -9.66 28.14
CA ARG A 9 4.49 -10.59 28.52
C ARG A 9 5.32 -10.08 29.70
N VAL A 10 5.62 -8.79 29.71
CA VAL A 10 6.29 -8.13 30.85
C VAL A 10 5.43 -8.20 32.10
N LEU A 11 4.14 -7.89 31.99
CA LEU A 11 3.20 -7.92 33.11
C LEU A 11 3.20 -9.30 33.78
N ASN A 12 3.04 -10.37 32.99
CA ASN A 12 3.09 -11.74 33.49
C ASN A 12 4.43 -12.07 34.18
N LEU A 13 5.54 -11.55 33.66
CA LEU A 13 6.88 -11.78 34.23
C LEU A 13 7.06 -11.03 35.55
N LEU A 14 6.59 -9.78 35.64
CA LEU A 14 6.64 -8.97 36.86
C LEU A 14 5.70 -9.51 37.93
N GLN A 15 4.50 -9.97 37.57
CA GLN A 15 3.58 -10.63 38.52
C GLN A 15 4.22 -11.89 39.11
N TYR A 16 4.90 -12.69 38.29
CA TYR A 16 5.67 -13.84 38.75
C TYR A 16 6.78 -13.43 39.73
N LEU A 17 7.54 -12.38 39.39
CA LEU A 17 8.61 -11.86 40.26
C LEU A 17 8.09 -11.29 41.59
N TYR A 18 6.95 -10.62 41.55
CA TYR A 18 6.30 -10.06 42.73
C TYR A 18 5.88 -11.16 43.71
N LEU A 19 5.30 -12.26 43.21
CA LEU A 19 4.92 -13.42 44.03
C LEU A 19 6.12 -14.10 44.70
N GLU A 20 7.31 -14.07 44.08
CA GLU A 20 8.52 -14.68 44.65
C GLU A 20 9.28 -13.78 45.65
N ASN A 21 9.13 -12.44 45.57
CA ASN A 21 10.01 -11.49 46.28
C ASN A 21 9.28 -10.42 47.10
N GLU A 22 7.95 -10.29 46.98
CA GLU A 22 7.10 -9.29 47.68
C GLU A 22 7.64 -7.84 47.65
N ASN A 23 8.26 -7.43 46.53
CA ASN A 23 8.89 -6.12 46.41
C ASN A 23 7.90 -5.03 45.95
N VAL A 24 7.75 -3.97 46.76
CA VAL A 24 6.85 -2.81 46.50
C VAL A 24 7.16 -2.09 45.18
N GLY A 25 8.44 -2.02 44.78
CA GLY A 25 8.86 -1.42 43.51
C GLY A 25 8.32 -2.15 42.30
N ILE A 26 8.21 -3.49 42.36
CA ILE A 26 7.62 -4.30 41.28
C ILE A 26 6.12 -4.04 41.16
N SER A 27 5.41 -3.89 42.28
CA SER A 27 3.97 -3.58 42.29
C SER A 27 3.65 -2.25 41.59
N SER A 28 4.49 -1.24 41.78
CA SER A 28 4.35 0.06 41.10
C SER A 28 4.50 -0.08 39.58
N ILE A 29 5.50 -0.86 39.13
CA ILE A 29 5.73 -1.11 37.70
C ILE A 29 4.58 -1.91 37.07
N ILE A 30 4.04 -2.90 37.78
CA ILE A 30 2.85 -3.67 37.37
C ILE A 30 1.68 -2.72 37.10
N THR A 31 1.35 -1.87 38.08
CA THR A 31 0.23 -0.91 37.98
C THR A 31 0.42 0.03 36.79
N HIS A 32 1.62 0.56 36.62
CA HIS A 32 1.92 1.44 35.49
C HIS A 32 1.77 0.75 34.13
N ILE A 33 2.19 -0.52 34.01
CA ILE A 33 2.01 -1.30 32.78
C ILE A 33 0.53 -1.57 32.48
N GLU A 34 -0.29 -1.80 33.50
CA GLU A 34 -1.74 -1.95 33.34
C GLU A 34 -2.39 -0.66 32.82
N ASP A 35 -1.99 0.49 33.36
CA ASP A 35 -2.43 1.81 32.88
C ASP A 35 -2.01 2.07 31.42
N LEU A 36 -0.77 1.71 31.07
CA LEU A 36 -0.28 1.79 29.69
C LEU A 36 -1.08 0.88 28.76
N LEU A 37 -1.45 -0.34 29.19
CA LEU A 37 -2.31 -1.24 28.41
C LEU A 37 -3.72 -0.68 28.21
N VAL A 38 -4.30 -0.04 29.22
CA VAL A 38 -5.60 0.65 29.10
C VAL A 38 -5.50 1.82 28.12
N THR A 39 -4.43 2.61 28.21
CA THR A 39 -4.18 3.74 27.32
C THR A 39 -4.04 3.30 25.87
N LEU A 40 -3.26 2.24 25.62
CA LEU A 40 -3.10 1.65 24.29
C LEU A 40 -4.42 1.16 23.67
N ASN A 41 -5.39 0.73 24.50
CA ASN A 41 -6.71 0.31 24.01
C ASN A 41 -7.64 1.49 23.69
N LYS A 42 -7.39 2.69 24.23
CA LYS A 42 -8.24 3.88 24.03
C LYS A 42 -7.85 4.71 22.81
N GLY A 43 -6.62 4.58 22.31
CA GLY A 43 -6.14 5.29 21.13
C GLY A 43 -4.61 5.29 21.09
N PHE A 44 -4.04 5.25 19.89
CA PHE A 44 -2.59 5.15 19.71
C PHE A 44 -2.05 6.42 19.05
N GLU A 45 -1.24 7.18 19.79
CA GLU A 45 -0.43 8.27 19.24
C GLU A 45 1.04 7.83 19.13
N VAL A 46 1.76 8.40 18.15
CA VAL A 46 3.19 8.13 17.95
C VAL A 46 4.02 8.48 19.20
N SER A 47 3.58 9.49 19.95
CA SER A 47 4.14 9.89 21.25
C SER A 47 4.06 8.77 22.30
N THR A 48 2.97 8.00 22.30
CA THR A 48 2.73 6.89 23.23
C THR A 48 3.71 5.74 23.01
N GLU A 49 4.05 5.43 21.75
CA GLU A 49 5.01 4.36 21.42
C GLU A 49 6.40 4.66 21.97
N GLN A 50 6.86 5.91 21.81
CA GLN A 50 8.16 6.36 22.32
C GLN A 50 8.22 6.32 23.84
N LEU A 51 7.13 6.76 24.51
CA LEU A 51 7.00 6.70 25.96
C LEU A 51 7.10 5.27 26.49
N ILE A 52 6.31 4.35 25.94
CA ILE A 52 6.29 2.94 26.37
C ILE A 52 7.63 2.27 26.11
N THR A 53 8.20 2.50 24.92
CA THR A 53 9.52 1.96 24.56
C THR A 53 10.60 2.48 25.51
N GLY A 54 10.58 3.78 25.80
CA GLY A 54 11.48 4.41 26.76
C GLY A 54 11.36 3.76 28.14
N TYR A 55 10.14 3.65 28.67
CA TYR A 55 9.85 3.04 29.96
C TYR A 55 10.30 1.58 30.05
N LEU A 56 10.03 0.78 29.01
CA LEU A 56 10.47 -0.61 28.96
C LEU A 56 12.00 -0.70 29.04
N ARG A 57 12.71 0.16 28.33
CA ARG A 57 14.16 0.16 28.28
C ARG A 57 14.82 0.72 29.54
N THR A 58 14.30 1.79 30.12
CA THR A 58 14.95 2.52 31.22
C THR A 58 14.51 2.07 32.60
N VAL A 59 13.32 1.48 32.73
CA VAL A 59 12.76 1.05 34.02
C VAL A 59 12.59 -0.46 34.06
N VAL A 60 11.86 -1.03 33.11
CA VAL A 60 11.49 -2.45 33.18
C VAL A 60 12.69 -3.37 32.96
N HIS A 61 13.47 -3.19 31.88
CA HIS A 61 14.58 -4.09 31.56
C HIS A 61 15.67 -4.12 32.65
N PRO A 62 16.09 -2.98 33.24
CA PRO A 62 17.03 -2.99 34.37
C PRO A 62 16.50 -3.79 35.55
N VAL A 63 15.24 -3.60 35.93
CA VAL A 63 14.60 -4.38 37.01
C VAL A 63 14.60 -5.87 36.67
N LEU A 64 14.20 -6.26 35.46
CA LEU A 64 14.26 -7.67 35.04
C LEU A 64 15.68 -8.25 35.11
N GLN A 65 16.72 -7.46 34.80
CA GLN A 65 18.11 -7.91 34.90
C GLN A 65 18.57 -8.12 36.35
N GLU A 66 18.16 -7.28 37.29
CA GLU A 66 18.48 -7.43 38.71
C GLU A 66 17.98 -8.77 39.28
N TYR A 67 16.81 -9.21 38.82
CA TYR A 67 16.18 -10.47 39.20
C TYR A 67 16.54 -11.66 38.29
N SER A 68 17.49 -11.50 37.35
CA SER A 68 17.91 -12.57 36.44
C SER A 68 18.85 -13.58 37.11
N ARG A 69 18.28 -14.38 38.02
CA ARG A 69 19.00 -15.41 38.80
C ARG A 69 18.19 -16.71 38.84
N GLY A 70 18.87 -17.82 39.11
CA GLY A 70 18.24 -19.12 39.37
C GLY A 70 17.21 -19.56 38.32
N ALA A 71 16.03 -19.99 38.78
CA ALA A 71 14.93 -20.43 37.93
C ALA A 71 14.32 -19.31 37.06
N THR A 72 14.43 -18.06 37.51
CA THR A 72 13.80 -16.89 36.90
C THR A 72 14.58 -16.37 35.70
N LYS A 73 15.91 -16.58 35.71
CA LYS A 73 16.82 -16.27 34.58
C LYS A 73 16.31 -16.83 33.25
N LYS A 74 15.91 -18.10 33.18
CA LYS A 74 15.40 -18.72 31.93
C LYS A 74 14.16 -18.02 31.37
N ARG A 75 13.28 -17.49 32.24
CA ARG A 75 12.06 -16.78 31.83
C ARG A 75 12.39 -15.39 31.30
N ILE A 76 13.30 -14.69 31.97
CA ILE A 76 13.78 -13.36 31.58
C ILE A 76 14.55 -13.44 30.25
N ASP A 77 15.47 -14.40 30.11
CA ASP A 77 16.26 -14.59 28.90
C ASP A 77 15.35 -14.85 27.69
N ARG A 78 14.32 -15.72 27.83
CA ARG A 78 13.34 -15.98 26.78
C ARG A 78 12.55 -14.72 26.37
N TYR A 79 12.23 -13.85 27.33
CA TYR A 79 11.57 -12.59 27.03
C TYR A 79 12.51 -11.64 26.26
N LEU A 80 13.77 -11.50 26.71
CA LEU A 80 14.76 -10.62 26.09
C LEU A 80 15.16 -11.09 24.68
N GLU A 81 15.30 -12.41 24.46
CA GLU A 81 15.48 -13.01 23.14
C GLU A 81 14.32 -12.66 22.20
N ALA A 82 13.09 -12.78 22.69
CA ALA A 82 11.90 -12.39 21.91
C ALA A 82 11.82 -10.87 21.65
N ALA A 83 12.47 -10.06 22.49
CA ALA A 83 12.55 -8.60 22.39
C ALA A 83 13.75 -8.11 21.54
N GLU A 84 14.49 -9.02 20.90
CA GLU A 84 15.64 -8.74 20.02
C GLU A 84 16.64 -7.73 20.57
N ASN A 85 17.51 -8.20 21.47
CA ASN A 85 18.91 -7.88 21.82
C ASN A 85 19.58 -6.51 21.53
N LYS A 86 18.95 -5.50 20.92
CA LYS A 86 19.50 -4.13 20.78
C LYS A 86 18.50 -3.02 21.11
N LEU A 87 17.21 -3.24 20.88
CA LEU A 87 16.16 -2.26 21.21
C LEU A 87 15.24 -2.75 22.32
N GLY A 88 15.13 -4.07 22.52
CA GLY A 88 14.29 -4.65 23.54
C GLY A 88 12.79 -4.40 23.24
N ILE A 89 12.40 -4.46 21.97
CA ILE A 89 11.04 -4.19 21.49
C ILE A 89 10.59 -5.33 20.57
N PHE A 90 9.30 -5.68 20.64
CA PHE A 90 8.73 -6.66 19.73
C PHE A 90 8.50 -6.03 18.34
N HIS A 91 8.94 -6.71 17.28
CA HIS A 91 8.72 -6.27 15.89
C HIS A 91 8.06 -7.34 15.01
N GLN A 92 7.40 -8.34 15.62
CA GLN A 92 6.89 -9.49 14.88
C GLN A 92 5.76 -9.11 13.93
N HIS A 93 4.80 -8.29 14.36
CA HIS A 93 3.72 -7.82 13.50
C HIS A 93 4.24 -6.86 12.42
N ARG A 94 5.14 -5.94 12.78
CA ARG A 94 5.76 -5.01 11.81
C ARG A 94 6.53 -5.76 10.72
N ARG A 95 7.35 -6.74 11.08
CA ARG A 95 8.06 -7.58 10.12
C ARG A 95 7.15 -8.36 9.20
N LYS A 96 6.06 -8.93 9.74
CA LYS A 96 5.06 -9.61 8.91
C LYS A 96 4.40 -8.65 7.92
N TYR A 97 4.16 -7.40 8.33
CA TYR A 97 3.64 -6.37 7.45
C TYR A 97 4.65 -5.96 6.37
N ASP A 98 5.89 -5.64 6.74
CA ASP A 98 6.95 -5.24 5.80
C ASP A 98 7.25 -6.36 4.79
N LEU A 99 7.33 -7.61 5.26
CA LEU A 99 7.50 -8.79 4.40
C LEU A 99 6.30 -8.99 3.46
N THR A 100 5.08 -8.67 3.92
CA THR A 100 3.88 -8.72 3.07
C THR A 100 3.96 -7.69 1.95
N ILE A 101 4.33 -6.44 2.25
CA ILE A 101 4.51 -5.40 1.24
C ILE A 101 5.57 -5.79 0.23
N SER A 102 6.76 -6.21 0.68
CA SER A 102 7.85 -6.62 -0.21
C SER A 102 7.41 -7.76 -1.14
N ARG A 103 6.76 -8.81 -0.61
CA ARG A 103 6.26 -9.92 -1.43
C ARG A 103 5.23 -9.49 -2.48
N ILE A 104 4.28 -8.62 -2.09
CA ILE A 104 3.28 -8.09 -3.01
C ILE A 104 3.99 -7.28 -4.11
N ASN A 105 4.84 -6.33 -3.74
CA ASN A 105 5.52 -5.45 -4.69
C ASN A 105 6.45 -6.22 -5.63
N GLU A 106 7.19 -7.20 -5.15
CA GLU A 106 8.02 -8.06 -6.01
C GLU A 106 7.18 -8.83 -7.01
N THR A 107 6.09 -9.47 -6.55
CA THR A 107 5.18 -10.24 -7.42
C THR A 107 4.57 -9.36 -8.51
N LEU A 108 4.06 -8.19 -8.12
CA LEU A 108 3.40 -7.27 -9.04
C LEU A 108 4.39 -6.59 -9.98
N ALA A 109 5.60 -6.24 -9.52
CA ALA A 109 6.63 -5.63 -10.35
C ALA A 109 7.12 -6.60 -11.41
N ASN A 110 7.39 -7.85 -11.04
CA ASN A 110 7.85 -8.87 -11.98
C ASN A 110 6.79 -9.16 -13.06
N LEU A 111 5.50 -9.23 -12.69
CA LEU A 111 4.43 -9.38 -13.66
C LEU A 111 4.37 -8.18 -14.60
N LEU A 112 4.44 -6.97 -14.06
CA LEU A 112 4.38 -5.73 -14.84
C LEU A 112 5.57 -5.64 -15.82
N GLU A 113 6.79 -5.99 -15.39
CA GLU A 113 7.98 -6.04 -16.24
C GLU A 113 7.81 -7.04 -17.40
N GLN A 114 7.26 -8.23 -17.13
CA GLN A 114 6.93 -9.18 -18.20
C GLN A 114 5.88 -8.64 -19.15
N GLN A 115 4.81 -8.02 -18.64
CA GLN A 115 3.78 -7.41 -19.47
C GLN A 115 4.31 -6.24 -20.30
N GLN A 116 5.27 -5.49 -19.75
CA GLN A 116 5.87 -4.32 -20.39
C GLN A 116 6.66 -4.71 -21.64
N GLN A 117 7.32 -5.88 -21.66
CA GLN A 117 7.97 -6.40 -22.86
C GLN A 117 7.00 -6.59 -24.03
N PHE A 118 5.76 -7.04 -23.77
CA PHE A 118 4.72 -7.12 -24.79
C PHE A 118 4.23 -5.73 -25.22
N ALA A 119 4.07 -4.79 -24.28
CA ALA A 119 3.71 -3.41 -24.63
C ALA A 119 4.75 -2.72 -25.51
N GLN A 120 6.05 -2.99 -25.32
CA GLN A 120 7.09 -2.44 -26.18
C GLN A 120 6.97 -2.91 -27.64
N GLN A 121 6.34 -4.07 -27.88
CA GLN A 121 6.04 -4.56 -29.23
C GLN A 121 4.84 -3.86 -29.86
N ILE A 122 3.90 -3.33 -29.06
CA ILE A 122 2.77 -2.53 -29.55
C ILE A 122 3.29 -1.19 -30.08
N PHE A 123 4.06 -0.47 -29.24
CA PHE A 123 4.72 0.77 -29.65
C PHE A 123 5.89 1.08 -28.70
N PRO A 124 7.07 1.48 -29.22
CA PRO A 124 8.18 1.90 -28.38
C PRO A 124 7.78 3.09 -27.50
N HIS A 125 7.94 2.95 -26.20
CA HIS A 125 7.55 3.96 -25.22
C HIS A 125 8.58 4.08 -24.11
N TYR A 126 8.60 5.25 -23.47
CA TYR A 126 9.31 5.43 -22.22
C TYR A 126 8.42 4.95 -21.07
N TYR A 127 9.01 4.14 -20.18
CA TYR A 127 8.34 3.51 -19.06
C TYR A 127 8.94 4.04 -17.75
N GLU A 128 8.11 4.66 -16.92
CA GLU A 128 8.47 5.13 -15.60
C GLU A 128 7.74 4.29 -14.55
N GLN A 129 8.47 3.82 -13.53
CA GLN A 129 7.91 3.03 -12.44
C GLN A 129 8.39 3.57 -11.10
N PHE A 130 7.43 3.74 -10.18
CA PHE A 130 7.71 4.12 -8.80
C PHE A 130 7.25 3.01 -7.85
N LYS A 131 8.11 2.69 -6.87
CA LYS A 131 7.84 1.66 -5.85
C LYS A 131 7.86 2.29 -4.47
N SER A 132 6.75 2.17 -3.75
CA SER A 132 6.59 2.59 -2.35
C SER A 132 6.03 1.41 -1.54
N ASP A 133 4.98 1.66 -0.75
CA ASP A 133 4.02 0.66 -0.25
C ASP A 133 3.14 0.03 -1.35
N GLY A 134 3.20 0.56 -2.58
CA GLY A 134 2.56 -0.01 -3.77
C GLY A 134 3.42 0.17 -5.02
N ILE A 135 2.81 -0.09 -6.18
CA ILE A 135 3.44 0.12 -7.49
C ILE A 135 2.63 1.12 -8.29
N GLU A 136 3.33 2.12 -8.78
CA GLU A 136 2.83 3.07 -9.74
C GLU A 136 3.67 2.99 -11.03
N HIS A 137 3.03 3.20 -12.18
CA HIS A 137 3.74 3.31 -13.45
C HIS A 137 3.06 4.29 -14.40
N THR A 138 3.87 4.92 -15.25
CA THR A 138 3.45 5.87 -16.29
C THR A 138 4.13 5.50 -17.61
N LEU A 139 3.37 5.57 -18.70
CA LEU A 139 3.89 5.35 -20.05
C LEU A 139 3.86 6.67 -20.83
N TYR A 140 4.98 7.01 -21.45
CA TYR A 140 5.08 8.15 -22.36
C TYR A 140 5.33 7.61 -23.76
N LEU A 141 4.39 7.87 -24.65
CA LEU A 141 4.43 7.41 -26.04
C LEU A 141 3.93 8.52 -26.98
N GLY A 142 4.39 8.49 -28.22
CA GLY A 142 4.00 9.46 -29.23
C GLY A 142 5.07 9.59 -30.31
N GLN A 143 4.78 10.39 -31.33
CA GLN A 143 5.66 10.58 -32.47
C GLN A 143 7.08 11.02 -32.06
N SER A 144 7.21 11.86 -31.03
CA SER A 144 8.50 12.33 -30.53
C SER A 144 9.34 11.26 -29.82
N VAL A 145 8.71 10.20 -29.29
CA VAL A 145 9.40 9.10 -28.59
C VAL A 145 9.95 8.08 -29.58
N ALA A 146 9.20 7.81 -30.65
CA ALA A 146 9.59 6.88 -31.71
C ALA A 146 9.44 7.55 -33.09
N PRO A 147 10.30 8.52 -33.44
CA PRO A 147 10.17 9.32 -34.67
C PRO A 147 10.31 8.48 -35.95
N TRP A 148 10.86 7.27 -35.86
CA TRP A 148 11.00 6.32 -36.96
C TRP A 148 9.74 5.49 -37.22
N LEU A 149 8.68 5.63 -36.41
CA LEU A 149 7.38 4.97 -36.61
C LEU A 149 6.29 6.03 -36.83
N THR A 150 5.21 5.64 -37.50
CA THR A 150 4.02 6.51 -37.64
C THR A 150 3.10 6.30 -36.45
N TYR A 151 2.88 7.34 -35.66
CA TYR A 151 1.88 7.33 -34.60
C TYR A 151 0.45 7.51 -35.15
N HIS A 152 -0.52 6.81 -34.57
CA HIS A 152 -1.95 7.00 -34.81
C HIS A 152 -2.77 6.57 -33.58
N ASP A 153 -3.99 7.08 -33.44
CA ASP A 153 -4.85 6.86 -32.26
C ASP A 153 -5.13 5.38 -31.94
N GLY A 154 -5.09 4.49 -32.94
CA GLY A 154 -5.21 3.04 -32.72
C GLY A 154 -4.13 2.47 -31.78
N ILE A 155 -2.92 3.02 -31.79
CA ILE A 155 -1.84 2.62 -30.87
C ILE A 155 -2.22 2.98 -29.44
N LEU A 156 -2.77 4.18 -29.22
CA LEU A 156 -3.21 4.61 -27.89
C LEU A 156 -4.36 3.75 -27.37
N HIS A 157 -5.26 3.32 -28.27
CA HIS A 157 -6.31 2.36 -27.95
C HIS A 157 -5.72 1.04 -27.44
N ASP A 158 -4.79 0.44 -28.18
CA ASP A 158 -4.17 -0.83 -27.83
C ASP A 158 -3.37 -0.74 -26.53
N MET A 159 -2.63 0.35 -26.32
CA MET A 159 -1.86 0.59 -25.10
C MET A 159 -2.76 0.73 -23.85
N ARG A 160 -3.90 1.42 -23.97
CA ARG A 160 -4.88 1.55 -22.85
C ARG A 160 -5.55 0.23 -22.53
N LEU A 161 -5.90 -0.54 -23.56
CA LEU A 161 -6.47 -1.85 -23.39
C LEU A 161 -5.47 -2.82 -22.75
N TRP A 162 -4.20 -2.77 -23.18
CA TRP A 162 -3.10 -3.48 -22.52
C TRP A 162 -2.99 -3.08 -21.04
N GLN A 163 -3.00 -1.79 -20.71
CA GLN A 163 -2.87 -1.33 -19.33
C GLN A 163 -4.00 -1.90 -18.45
N LEU A 164 -5.24 -1.84 -18.92
CA LEU A 164 -6.38 -2.39 -18.20
C LEU A 164 -6.28 -3.92 -18.01
N ARG A 165 -5.83 -4.66 -19.04
CA ARG A 165 -5.58 -6.11 -18.94
C ARG A 165 -4.50 -6.40 -17.90
N THR A 166 -3.40 -5.66 -17.93
CA THR A 166 -2.26 -5.81 -17.01
C THR A 166 -2.70 -5.61 -15.57
N ILE A 167 -3.49 -4.57 -15.26
CA ILE A 167 -3.99 -4.36 -13.90
C ILE A 167 -4.91 -5.52 -13.46
N CYS A 168 -5.79 -6.02 -14.35
CA CYS A 168 -6.61 -7.19 -14.02
C CYS A 168 -5.76 -8.44 -13.71
N GLN A 169 -4.67 -8.65 -14.44
CA GLN A 169 -3.71 -9.74 -14.19
C GLN A 169 -2.97 -9.54 -12.86
N MET A 170 -2.53 -8.31 -12.56
CA MET A 170 -1.91 -7.94 -11.29
C MET A 170 -2.82 -8.23 -10.10
N THR A 171 -4.09 -7.82 -10.16
CA THR A 171 -5.05 -8.11 -9.07
C THR A 171 -5.27 -9.61 -8.89
N ASN A 172 -5.32 -10.38 -9.98
CA ASN A 172 -5.44 -11.84 -9.90
C ASN A 172 -4.18 -12.51 -9.35
N ALA A 173 -2.98 -11.99 -9.66
CA ALA A 173 -1.72 -12.47 -9.09
C ALA A 173 -1.66 -12.22 -7.58
N HIS A 174 -2.07 -11.02 -7.12
CA HIS A 174 -2.21 -10.72 -5.69
C HIS A 174 -3.17 -11.67 -5.00
N GLN A 175 -4.33 -11.95 -5.60
CA GLN A 175 -5.31 -12.84 -4.98
C GLN A 175 -4.78 -14.27 -4.80
N LYS A 176 -4.00 -14.79 -5.75
CA LYS A 176 -3.32 -16.09 -5.63
C LYS A 176 -2.29 -16.08 -4.49
N LEU A 177 -1.55 -14.97 -4.36
CA LEU A 177 -0.57 -14.78 -3.29
C LEU A 177 -1.23 -14.59 -1.91
N TYR A 178 -2.45 -14.06 -1.85
CA TYR A 178 -3.10 -13.61 -0.61
C TYR A 178 -3.08 -14.66 0.52
N LYS A 179 -3.33 -15.93 0.21
CA LYS A 179 -3.34 -17.03 1.20
C LYS A 179 -1.95 -17.35 1.78
N GLN A 180 -0.88 -16.92 1.11
CA GLN A 180 0.52 -17.16 1.48
C GLN A 180 1.15 -15.96 2.19
N LEU A 181 0.41 -14.85 2.30
CA LEU A 181 0.91 -13.64 2.94
C LEU A 181 0.96 -13.80 4.45
N PRO A 182 2.06 -13.39 5.11
CA PRO A 182 2.16 -13.43 6.56
C PRO A 182 1.23 -12.43 7.27
N TYR A 183 0.71 -11.45 6.52
CA TYR A 183 -0.31 -10.51 6.95
C TYR A 183 -1.38 -10.36 5.85
N PRO A 184 -2.69 -10.39 6.17
CA PRO A 184 -3.76 -10.36 5.16
C PRO A 184 -3.98 -8.95 4.59
N LEU A 185 -3.06 -8.49 3.75
CA LEU A 185 -3.14 -7.19 3.08
C LEU A 185 -3.81 -7.31 1.71
N LEU A 186 -4.87 -6.53 1.50
CA LEU A 186 -5.54 -6.41 0.21
C LEU A 186 -4.97 -5.25 -0.60
N VAL A 187 -4.95 -5.38 -1.92
CA VAL A 187 -4.59 -4.29 -2.85
C VAL A 187 -5.84 -3.67 -3.45
N THR A 188 -5.72 -2.40 -3.82
CA THR A 188 -6.72 -1.69 -4.63
C THR A 188 -6.07 -1.21 -5.92
N SER A 189 -6.89 -0.95 -6.95
CA SER A 189 -6.39 -0.60 -8.28
C SER A 189 -7.09 0.65 -8.79
N LEU A 190 -6.29 1.59 -9.30
CA LEU A 190 -6.71 2.89 -9.77
C LEU A 190 -6.03 3.22 -11.10
N ILE A 191 -6.80 3.74 -12.05
CA ILE A 191 -6.29 4.43 -13.24
C ILE A 191 -6.79 5.87 -13.17
N LEU A 192 -5.86 6.82 -13.20
CA LEU A 192 -6.18 8.22 -13.45
C LEU A 192 -6.02 8.49 -14.94
N VAL A 193 -7.12 8.76 -15.62
CA VAL A 193 -7.14 9.08 -17.05
C VAL A 193 -6.78 10.54 -17.23
N TYR A 194 -5.78 10.80 -18.06
CA TYR A 194 -5.34 12.14 -18.41
C TYR A 194 -4.91 12.16 -19.87
N ASN A 195 -5.69 12.85 -20.71
CA ASN A 195 -5.58 12.78 -22.17
C ASN A 195 -4.91 14.01 -22.81
N THR A 196 -4.17 14.81 -22.05
CA THR A 196 -3.47 15.97 -22.61
C THR A 196 -2.10 15.57 -23.11
N GLU A 197 -1.73 16.05 -24.30
CA GLU A 197 -0.35 16.01 -24.75
C GLU A 197 0.55 16.74 -23.76
N ILE A 198 1.73 16.18 -23.52
CA ILE A 198 2.71 16.73 -22.60
C ILE A 198 4.06 16.85 -23.28
N ALA A 199 4.75 17.95 -23.02
CA ALA A 199 6.15 18.10 -23.41
C ALA A 199 7.03 17.45 -22.33
N ILE A 200 7.88 16.52 -22.75
CA ILE A 200 8.85 15.89 -21.86
C ILE A 200 10.26 16.35 -22.26
N ARG A 201 11.06 16.70 -21.26
CA ARG A 201 12.49 16.99 -21.41
C ARG A 201 13.31 15.98 -20.64
N PHE A 202 14.43 15.55 -21.20
CA PHE A 202 15.35 14.68 -20.48
C PHE A 202 16.32 15.51 -19.64
N ARG A 203 16.27 15.35 -18.32
CA ARG A 203 17.22 15.97 -17.39
C ARG A 203 18.45 15.09 -17.27
N MET A 204 19.54 15.50 -17.94
CA MET A 204 20.79 14.73 -18.02
C MET A 204 21.45 14.50 -16.65
N ASP A 205 21.34 15.48 -15.76
CA ASP A 205 21.85 15.46 -14.38
C ASP A 205 21.13 14.39 -13.52
N GLU A 206 19.81 14.30 -13.67
CA GLU A 206 18.97 13.39 -12.89
C GLU A 206 18.66 12.06 -13.59
N LYS A 207 19.07 11.94 -14.86
CA LYS A 207 18.80 10.79 -15.74
C LYS A 207 17.32 10.39 -15.78
N ARG A 208 16.42 11.37 -15.73
CA ARG A 208 14.97 11.17 -15.79
C ARG A 208 14.31 12.17 -16.72
N PHE A 209 13.15 11.81 -17.25
CA PHE A 209 12.29 12.78 -17.90
C PHE A 209 11.61 13.65 -16.85
N ASP A 210 11.54 14.94 -17.14
CA ASP A 210 10.75 15.91 -16.43
C ASP A 210 9.71 16.44 -17.41
N VAL A 211 8.48 16.66 -16.94
CA VAL A 211 7.40 17.15 -17.80
C VAL A 211 7.36 18.67 -17.69
N ASP A 212 7.52 19.35 -18.82
CA ASP A 212 7.53 20.81 -18.89
C ASP A 212 6.11 21.38 -18.75
N GLY A 213 5.96 22.45 -17.95
CA GLY A 213 4.76 23.28 -17.87
C GLY A 213 3.92 23.18 -16.59
N THR A 214 3.03 24.14 -16.40
CA THR A 214 2.14 24.25 -15.21
C THR A 214 1.05 23.17 -15.16
N TYR A 215 0.69 22.58 -16.30
CA TYR A 215 -0.30 21.50 -16.37
C TYR A 215 0.16 20.21 -15.68
N ASN A 216 1.47 19.93 -15.66
CA ASN A 216 2.00 18.78 -14.92
C ASN A 216 1.83 18.94 -13.40
N ALA A 217 1.96 20.18 -12.88
CA ALA A 217 1.75 20.44 -11.45
C ALA A 217 0.32 20.09 -11.03
N ARG A 218 -0.68 20.35 -11.89
CA ARG A 218 -2.07 19.97 -11.64
C ARG A 218 -2.24 18.45 -11.60
N PHE A 219 -1.65 17.72 -12.56
CA PHE A 219 -1.68 16.26 -12.59
C PHE A 219 -1.05 15.62 -11.34
N GLU A 220 0.15 16.07 -10.97
CA GLU A 220 0.85 15.61 -9.76
C GLU A 220 0.10 15.94 -8.47
N MET A 221 -0.62 17.07 -8.42
CA MET A 221 -1.51 17.41 -7.32
C MET A 221 -2.71 16.46 -7.22
N VAL A 222 -3.34 16.10 -8.36
CA VAL A 222 -4.44 15.12 -8.41
C VAL A 222 -3.95 13.79 -7.86
N LYS A 223 -2.83 13.30 -8.38
CA LYS A 223 -2.24 12.00 -8.05
C LYS A 223 -2.00 11.82 -6.55
N LYS A 224 -1.50 12.86 -5.86
CA LYS A 224 -1.27 12.85 -4.40
C LYS A 224 -2.54 12.76 -3.55
N ARG A 225 -3.71 13.07 -4.13
CA ARG A 225 -4.98 13.22 -3.41
C ARG A 225 -6.01 12.18 -3.80
N ILE A 226 -5.98 11.72 -5.04
CA ILE A 226 -7.00 10.86 -5.63
C ILE A 226 -7.08 9.49 -4.94
N ASP A 227 -5.96 8.97 -4.43
CA ASP A 227 -5.93 7.74 -3.64
C ASP A 227 -6.83 7.84 -2.38
N LYS A 228 -6.99 9.05 -1.85
CA LYS A 228 -7.82 9.32 -0.67
C LYS A 228 -9.23 9.79 -0.95
N ALA A 229 -9.56 9.98 -2.22
CA ALA A 229 -10.84 10.53 -2.61
C ALA A 229 -11.99 9.56 -2.33
N THR A 230 -13.14 10.13 -1.97
CA THR A 230 -14.38 9.41 -1.76
C THR A 230 -15.40 9.67 -2.86
N ILE A 231 -16.30 8.71 -3.03
CA ILE A 231 -17.49 8.87 -3.87
C ILE A 231 -18.39 9.91 -3.19
N LYS A 232 -18.79 10.92 -3.96
CA LYS A 232 -19.59 12.04 -3.49
C LYS A 232 -20.83 11.56 -2.73
N ASP A 233 -21.11 12.21 -1.61
CA ASP A 233 -22.26 11.94 -0.73
C ASP A 233 -22.34 10.52 -0.11
N SER A 234 -21.27 9.72 -0.19
CA SER A 234 -21.27 8.35 0.35
C SER A 234 -20.23 8.09 1.44
N GLY A 235 -19.16 8.90 1.51
CA GLY A 235 -18.00 8.68 2.39
C GLY A 235 -17.17 7.43 2.05
N LYS A 236 -17.51 6.67 1.00
CA LYS A 236 -16.80 5.46 0.58
C LYS A 236 -15.64 5.84 -0.32
N ARG A 237 -14.45 5.24 -0.09
CA ARG A 237 -13.32 5.37 -1.01
C ARG A 237 -13.67 4.92 -2.42
N ILE A 238 -13.15 5.64 -3.41
CA ILE A 238 -13.30 5.28 -4.83
C ILE A 238 -12.59 3.96 -5.16
N THR A 239 -11.48 3.69 -4.47
CA THR A 239 -10.69 2.46 -4.60
C THR A 239 -11.23 1.39 -3.67
N GLN A 240 -11.49 0.19 -4.21
CA GLN A 240 -12.04 -0.94 -3.46
C GLN A 240 -11.32 -2.23 -3.84
N PRO A 241 -11.01 -3.12 -2.88
CA PRO A 241 -10.39 -4.41 -3.19
C PRO A 241 -11.20 -5.23 -4.21
N GLY A 242 -10.51 -5.83 -5.17
CA GLY A 242 -11.14 -6.63 -6.22
C GLY A 242 -11.91 -5.83 -7.28
N LYS A 243 -11.82 -4.50 -7.26
CA LYS A 243 -12.31 -3.62 -8.32
C LYS A 243 -11.18 -2.79 -8.90
N ILE A 244 -11.34 -2.39 -10.16
CA ILE A 244 -10.61 -1.28 -10.75
C ILE A 244 -11.48 -0.03 -10.62
N ALA A 245 -10.89 1.06 -10.13
CA ALA A 245 -11.43 2.40 -10.25
C ALA A 245 -10.74 3.12 -11.42
N ILE A 246 -11.51 3.73 -12.31
CA ILE A 246 -11.00 4.55 -13.41
C ILE A 246 -11.59 5.94 -13.22
N VAL A 247 -10.71 6.93 -13.09
CA VAL A 247 -11.06 8.33 -12.82
C VAL A 247 -10.80 9.15 -14.08
N PHE A 248 -11.75 10.00 -14.45
CA PHE A 248 -11.69 10.84 -15.64
C PHE A 248 -12.41 12.17 -15.40
N THR A 249 -12.23 13.10 -16.33
CA THR A 249 -12.84 14.44 -16.29
C THR A 249 -13.85 14.68 -17.41
N GLY A 250 -13.60 14.11 -18.59
CA GLY A 250 -14.44 14.31 -19.77
C GLY A 250 -15.37 13.14 -20.09
N GLU A 251 -16.51 13.45 -20.72
CA GLU A 251 -17.46 12.45 -21.22
C GLU A 251 -16.86 11.58 -22.33
N ASP A 252 -16.01 12.14 -23.20
CA ASP A 252 -15.30 11.37 -24.23
C ASP A 252 -14.36 10.32 -23.63
N GLU A 253 -13.74 10.64 -22.50
CA GLU A 253 -12.89 9.73 -21.76
C GLU A 253 -13.71 8.59 -21.17
N ARG A 254 -14.88 8.92 -20.60
CA ARG A 254 -15.85 7.95 -20.08
C ARG A 254 -16.26 6.96 -21.16
N GLU A 255 -16.70 7.44 -22.32
CA GLU A 255 -17.17 6.58 -23.41
C GLU A 255 -16.07 5.66 -23.93
N ARG A 256 -14.84 6.17 -24.11
CA ARG A 256 -13.69 5.34 -24.51
C ARG A 256 -13.38 4.26 -23.47
N TYR A 257 -13.35 4.59 -22.18
CA TYR A 257 -13.09 3.59 -21.14
C TYR A 257 -14.21 2.57 -20.99
N LEU A 258 -15.47 2.95 -21.21
CA LEU A 258 -16.57 1.99 -21.28
C LEU A 258 -16.39 1.00 -22.44
N GLN A 259 -15.85 1.42 -23.58
CA GLN A 259 -15.52 0.50 -24.68
C GLN A 259 -14.44 -0.51 -24.27
N TYR A 260 -13.34 -0.07 -23.65
CA TYR A 260 -12.31 -0.99 -23.15
C TYR A 260 -12.86 -1.97 -22.10
N VAL A 261 -13.67 -1.48 -21.15
CA VAL A 261 -14.33 -2.32 -20.15
C VAL A 261 -15.20 -3.39 -20.80
N ARG A 262 -15.98 -3.03 -21.84
CA ARG A 262 -16.81 -3.99 -22.59
C ARG A 262 -15.97 -5.07 -23.28
N VAL A 263 -14.80 -4.73 -23.81
CA VAL A 263 -13.86 -5.73 -24.37
C VAL A 263 -13.44 -6.72 -23.29
N LEU A 264 -13.02 -6.23 -22.11
CA LEU A 264 -12.58 -7.07 -21.01
C LEU A 264 -13.71 -7.87 -20.33
N GLN A 265 -14.95 -7.39 -20.40
CA GLN A 265 -16.14 -8.16 -20.01
C GLN A 265 -16.37 -9.35 -20.94
N LYS A 266 -16.22 -9.17 -22.27
CA LYS A 266 -16.30 -10.27 -23.25
C LYS A 266 -15.20 -11.31 -23.01
N GLU A 267 -14.01 -10.87 -22.61
CA GLU A 267 -12.89 -11.72 -22.21
C GLU A 267 -13.04 -12.38 -20.83
N ARG A 268 -14.17 -12.13 -20.14
CA ARG A 268 -14.47 -12.62 -18.79
C ARG A 268 -13.40 -12.21 -17.75
N MET A 269 -12.77 -11.05 -17.95
CA MET A 269 -11.85 -10.45 -16.98
C MET A 269 -12.56 -9.49 -16.03
N LEU A 270 -13.67 -8.89 -16.47
CA LEU A 270 -14.46 -7.92 -15.70
C LEU A 270 -15.93 -8.35 -15.60
N SER A 271 -16.58 -8.00 -14.49
CA SER A 271 -18.01 -8.28 -14.29
C SER A 271 -18.90 -7.40 -15.15
N ALA A 272 -20.12 -7.86 -15.46
CA ALA A 272 -21.08 -7.10 -16.26
C ALA A 272 -21.51 -5.76 -15.64
N LYS A 273 -21.61 -5.69 -14.31
CA LYS A 273 -22.02 -4.46 -13.61
C LYS A 273 -20.89 -3.43 -13.60
N ILE A 274 -21.22 -2.21 -14.04
CA ILE A 274 -20.35 -1.02 -13.99
C ILE A 274 -21.03 -0.02 -13.06
N ASP A 275 -20.31 0.45 -12.05
CA ASP A 275 -20.77 1.50 -11.16
C ASP A 275 -20.18 2.84 -11.65
N LEU A 276 -21.03 3.79 -12.04
CA LEU A 276 -20.63 5.17 -12.40
C LEU A 276 -20.96 6.12 -11.24
N TYR A 277 -20.09 7.07 -10.96
CA TYR A 277 -20.26 7.99 -9.84
C TYR A 277 -19.47 9.28 -9.99
N ASP A 278 -19.92 10.32 -9.27
CA ASP A 278 -19.16 11.55 -9.07
C ASP A 278 -18.22 11.40 -7.86
N ILE A 279 -17.06 12.04 -7.94
CA ILE A 279 -16.04 12.05 -6.89
C ILE A 279 -16.14 13.36 -6.13
N GLU A 280 -15.85 13.35 -4.83
CA GLU A 280 -15.80 14.58 -4.04
C GLU A 280 -14.82 15.61 -4.63
N ASP A 281 -15.15 16.90 -4.47
CA ASP A 281 -14.28 17.96 -4.92
C ASP A 281 -12.99 17.96 -4.09
N LEU A 282 -11.86 17.86 -4.78
CA LEU A 282 -10.55 17.97 -4.15
C LEU A 282 -10.09 19.43 -4.27
N GLN A 283 -9.27 19.91 -3.34
CA GLN A 283 -8.79 21.30 -3.37
C GLN A 283 -8.13 21.65 -4.74
N GLY A 284 -8.79 22.46 -5.57
CA GLY A 284 -8.32 22.84 -6.91
C GLY A 284 -8.71 21.90 -8.05
N LEU A 285 -9.58 20.90 -7.79
CA LEU A 285 -10.08 19.93 -8.77
C LEU A 285 -11.56 19.67 -8.52
N ILE A 286 -12.40 20.12 -9.45
CA ILE A 286 -13.86 19.99 -9.39
C ILE A 286 -14.32 19.16 -10.59
N GLY A 287 -15.37 18.37 -10.40
CA GLY A 287 -16.03 17.65 -11.49
C GLY A 287 -15.32 16.36 -11.92
N LEU A 288 -14.54 15.76 -11.04
CA LEU A 288 -13.99 14.42 -11.27
C LEU A 288 -15.10 13.38 -11.25
N LYS A 289 -15.08 12.50 -12.24
CA LYS A 289 -16.00 11.36 -12.35
C LYS A 289 -15.21 10.06 -12.27
N GLY A 290 -15.88 9.02 -11.83
CA GLY A 290 -15.30 7.69 -11.74
C GLY A 290 -16.22 6.63 -12.30
N LEU A 291 -15.60 5.55 -12.77
CA LEU A 291 -16.27 4.28 -12.95
C LEU A 291 -15.51 3.21 -12.17
N SER A 292 -16.26 2.27 -11.58
CA SER A 292 -15.67 1.09 -10.97
C SER A 292 -16.31 -0.18 -11.51
N VAL A 293 -15.48 -1.22 -11.63
CA VAL A 293 -15.89 -2.51 -12.17
C VAL A 293 -15.14 -3.61 -11.44
N LYS A 294 -15.86 -4.69 -11.09
CA LYS A 294 -15.28 -5.83 -10.38
C LYS A 294 -14.43 -6.67 -11.33
N ILE A 295 -13.24 -7.05 -10.87
CA ILE A 295 -12.35 -7.97 -11.57
C ILE A 295 -12.83 -9.39 -11.29
N LEU A 296 -13.00 -10.17 -12.35
CA LEU A 296 -13.34 -11.58 -12.27
C LEU A 296 -12.08 -12.40 -12.05
N HIS A 297 -12.18 -13.31 -11.09
CA HIS A 297 -11.10 -14.19 -10.73
C HIS A 297 -11.16 -15.43 -11.60
N LYS A 298 -10.08 -15.71 -12.33
CA LYS A 298 -9.89 -17.02 -12.93
C LYS A 298 -9.55 -17.98 -11.80
N THR A 299 -10.57 -18.62 -11.22
CA THR A 299 -10.37 -19.89 -10.52
C THR A 299 -9.85 -20.87 -11.55
N THR A 300 -8.57 -21.19 -11.50
CA THR A 300 -8.07 -22.39 -12.17
C THR A 300 -8.86 -23.57 -11.59
N PRO A 301 -9.52 -24.39 -12.42
CA PRO A 301 -10.19 -25.61 -11.95
C PRO A 301 -9.20 -26.58 -11.31
#